data_AF-A0A5R8YM40-F1
#
_entry.id   AF-A0A5R8YM40-F1
#
_cell.length_a   1.000
_cell.length_b   1.000
_cell.length_c   1.000
_cell.angle_alpha   90.00
_cell.angle_beta   90.00
_cell.angle_gamma   90.00
#
_symmetry.space_group_name_H-M   'P 1'
#
loop_
_entity.id
_entity.type
_entity.pdbx_description
1 polymer ?
#
loop_
_entity_poly.entity_id
_entity_poly.type
_entity_poly.pdbx_seq_one_letter_code
_entity_poly.pdbx_strand_id
1 'polypeptide(L)'
;MNLSLSDIVPPLRWTAPSQVEPIASDPGLPDAWWQALPLDRACAAVGTVQIASRLADLTSACWAHLVLGDILPLLRFTHPEESLQTPGPRDVVHKLFIDVIDRLLATEPAGEPAGAPVPPALPERPMAEIIDEIFARLDDRQRAIARDRLYYDTSQQSGQHPGQAQRATLDELAQRFSVTRERIRQIERDLRDHVLEWLQSPAAAPLNAHLAWLRTRLGSAVPADDLAAAVPWHRTELITLAIPAWRFVRTLLTGYDQVDGWLVAGGADELREKTRQLFADGPRPMDEAVAQVAQLGVREDVAERWLASVPHLRVLEGHVVPWPRSMGDKAEAVLAVSGGPLTPEEIQARIGEDYSLVGLRNQLAADERFIRLDRSKYGLRRWGGEEYLGIREMITREIERAGGEASVSTIVDNLTSRYDVSESSIRAYAGGPGFERTQRGYIRVAGQAQGEPYQPRRDVSMTRRCFRSRDGRWWHRVDVNAEHLRGSGSPLPTGFAAHLGMAPGGQLTVSTSSGEVVISWHNQPTIGSIRNVLADYNASEGDHVFLTVSDGGELLTRFLPAAAAGLPAINKALHLIGYTAPVASEAEGLRLIGARIGLAEGTGREEVLDRLRDRGDREILRFLS
;
A
#
# COMPACT_ATOMS: atom_id res chain seq x y z
N MET A 1 28.82 -0.75 -47.41
CA MET A 1 28.58 -0.69 -45.93
C MET A 1 27.19 -1.23 -45.55
N ASN A 2 26.97 -1.79 -44.34
CA ASN A 2 25.64 -2.30 -43.90
C ASN A 2 25.14 -1.68 -42.57
N LEU A 3 25.44 -0.40 -42.35
CA LEU A 3 25.00 0.37 -41.18
C LEU A 3 23.84 1.29 -41.58
N SER A 4 22.75 1.30 -40.83
CA SER A 4 21.67 2.28 -40.97
C SER A 4 22.00 3.60 -40.26
N LEU A 5 21.20 4.65 -40.47
CA LEU A 5 21.38 5.90 -39.74
C LEU A 5 21.23 5.70 -38.21
N SER A 6 20.30 4.84 -37.79
CA SER A 6 20.08 4.52 -36.37
C SER A 6 21.20 3.74 -35.69
N ASP A 7 22.12 3.16 -36.48
CA ASP A 7 23.31 2.48 -35.96
C ASP A 7 24.42 3.46 -35.61
N ILE A 8 24.46 4.62 -36.29
CA ILE A 8 25.47 5.65 -36.06
C ILE A 8 24.92 6.85 -35.26
N VAL A 9 23.60 6.97 -35.09
CA VAL A 9 22.94 8.02 -34.30
C VAL A 9 22.10 7.37 -33.21
N PRO A 10 22.66 7.10 -32.02
CA PRO A 10 21.98 6.37 -30.94
C PRO A 10 20.62 6.97 -30.52
N PRO A 11 20.44 8.31 -30.39
CA PRO A 11 19.16 8.89 -30.00
C PRO A 11 17.97 8.54 -30.89
N LEU A 12 18.19 8.17 -32.16
CA LEU A 12 17.12 7.70 -33.05
C LEU A 12 16.41 6.44 -32.52
N ARG A 13 17.09 5.63 -31.70
CA ARG A 13 16.54 4.39 -31.14
C ARG A 13 15.57 4.63 -29.98
N TRP A 14 15.70 5.78 -29.31
CA TRP A 14 14.91 6.12 -28.11
C TRP A 14 13.95 7.30 -28.33
N THR A 15 13.98 7.93 -29.50
CA THR A 15 13.04 9.00 -29.86
C THR A 15 11.76 8.40 -30.42
N ALA A 16 10.60 8.88 -29.95
CA ALA A 16 9.31 8.36 -30.40
C ALA A 16 9.17 8.51 -31.93
N PRO A 17 8.71 7.49 -32.67
CA PRO A 17 8.57 7.56 -34.13
C PRO A 17 7.74 8.76 -34.60
N SER A 18 6.70 9.15 -33.85
CA SER A 18 5.86 10.31 -34.15
C SER A 18 6.60 11.66 -34.12
N GLN A 19 7.75 11.73 -33.44
CA GLN A 19 8.61 12.93 -33.42
C GLN A 19 9.68 12.89 -34.52
N VAL A 20 10.12 11.68 -34.91
CA VAL A 20 11.17 11.49 -35.93
C VAL A 20 10.59 11.56 -37.33
N GLU A 21 9.47 10.89 -37.58
CA GLU A 21 8.87 10.70 -38.91
C GLU A 21 8.55 12.00 -39.65
N PRO A 22 7.98 13.05 -39.01
CA PRO A 22 7.69 14.32 -39.71
C PRO A 22 8.95 15.05 -40.21
N ILE A 23 10.11 14.75 -39.63
CA ILE A 23 11.38 15.44 -39.90
C ILE A 23 12.28 14.58 -40.79
N ALA A 24 12.31 13.26 -40.57
CA ALA A 24 13.18 12.32 -41.25
C ALA A 24 12.60 11.79 -42.57
N SER A 25 11.27 11.87 -42.76
CA SER A 25 10.63 11.44 -44.00
C SER A 25 11.19 12.19 -45.21
N ASP A 26 11.50 11.45 -46.27
CA ASP A 26 11.99 12.00 -47.53
C ASP A 26 11.34 11.26 -48.70
N PRO A 27 10.75 11.95 -49.69
CA PRO A 27 10.10 11.31 -50.83
C PRO A 27 11.00 10.39 -51.66
N GLY A 28 12.33 10.58 -51.57
CA GLY A 28 13.31 9.73 -52.26
C GLY A 28 13.72 8.46 -51.49
N LEU A 29 13.18 8.22 -50.30
CA LEU A 29 13.55 7.13 -49.41
C LEU A 29 12.31 6.37 -48.89
N PRO A 30 12.43 5.07 -48.54
CA PRO A 30 11.33 4.32 -47.95
C PRO A 30 10.94 4.85 -46.57
N ASP A 31 9.72 4.53 -46.13
CA ASP A 31 9.25 4.86 -44.80
C ASP A 31 10.18 4.26 -43.74
N ALA A 32 10.48 5.03 -42.69
CA ALA A 32 11.42 4.65 -41.64
C ALA A 32 12.82 4.22 -42.14
N TRP A 33 13.28 4.73 -43.30
CA TRP A 33 14.59 4.39 -43.88
C TRP A 33 15.75 4.50 -42.89
N TRP A 34 15.69 5.45 -41.95
CA TRP A 34 16.73 5.68 -40.95
C TRP A 34 16.96 4.47 -40.03
N GLN A 35 16.03 3.50 -39.99
CA GLN A 35 16.11 2.30 -39.15
C GLN A 35 16.67 1.07 -39.84
N ALA A 36 16.51 0.96 -41.17
CA ALA A 36 16.72 -0.30 -41.88
C ALA A 36 17.49 -0.16 -43.21
N LEU A 37 17.47 1.03 -43.83
CA LEU A 37 18.19 1.24 -45.08
C LEU A 37 19.68 1.48 -44.78
N PRO A 38 20.59 0.71 -45.39
CA PRO A 38 22.02 0.99 -45.30
C PRO A 38 22.33 2.43 -45.71
N LEU A 39 23.15 3.12 -44.93
CA LEU A 39 23.42 4.54 -45.04
C LEU A 39 24.10 4.90 -46.36
N ASP A 40 24.94 4.03 -46.91
CA ASP A 40 25.53 4.17 -48.24
C ASP A 40 24.46 4.17 -49.34
N ARG A 41 23.44 3.29 -49.23
CA ARG A 41 22.29 3.26 -50.13
C ARG A 41 21.40 4.49 -49.97
N ALA A 42 21.17 4.94 -48.73
CA ALA A 42 20.42 6.16 -48.47
C ALA A 42 21.11 7.40 -49.08
N CYS A 43 22.44 7.50 -48.89
CA CYS A 43 23.25 8.57 -49.47
C CYS A 43 23.32 8.48 -51.00
N ALA A 44 23.35 7.28 -51.59
CA ALA A 44 23.30 7.11 -53.04
C ALA A 44 21.94 7.54 -53.65
N ALA A 45 20.83 7.38 -52.91
CA ALA A 45 19.50 7.73 -53.38
C ALA A 45 19.21 9.24 -53.34
N VAL A 46 19.57 9.93 -52.25
CA VAL A 46 19.21 11.35 -52.05
C VAL A 46 20.40 12.29 -51.75
N GLY A 47 21.61 11.76 -51.63
CA GLY A 47 22.84 12.51 -51.36
C GLY A 47 23.15 12.73 -49.88
N THR A 48 24.44 12.72 -49.51
CA THR A 48 24.91 12.94 -48.13
C THR A 48 24.39 14.26 -47.54
N VAL A 49 24.35 15.33 -48.33
CA VAL A 49 23.90 16.66 -47.90
C VAL A 49 22.46 16.61 -47.40
N GLN A 50 21.59 15.88 -48.09
CA GLN A 50 20.17 15.74 -47.75
C GLN A 50 20.00 14.92 -46.47
N ILE A 51 20.71 13.80 -46.36
CA ILE A 51 20.72 12.94 -45.16
C ILE A 51 21.18 13.73 -43.93
N ALA A 52 22.30 14.46 -44.05
CA ALA A 52 22.84 15.29 -42.98
C ALA A 52 21.91 16.46 -42.62
N SER A 53 21.16 16.99 -43.58
CA SER A 53 20.18 18.06 -43.36
C SER A 53 19.05 17.57 -42.45
N ARG A 54 18.48 16.40 -42.76
CA ARG A 54 17.44 15.76 -41.95
C ARG A 54 17.94 15.47 -40.53
N LEU A 55 19.18 14.99 -40.40
CA LEU A 55 19.80 14.72 -39.11
C LEU A 55 20.03 16.00 -38.29
N ALA A 56 20.40 17.12 -38.92
CA ALA A 56 20.55 18.41 -38.25
C ALA A 56 19.20 18.97 -37.77
N ASP A 57 18.13 18.77 -38.55
CA ASP A 57 16.77 19.15 -38.18
C ASP A 57 16.28 18.32 -36.97
N LEU A 58 16.49 17.00 -36.99
CA LEU A 58 16.19 16.11 -35.87
C LEU A 58 16.97 16.48 -34.60
N THR A 59 18.25 16.80 -34.77
CA THR A 59 19.11 17.23 -33.67
C THR A 59 18.56 18.48 -33.00
N SER A 60 18.12 19.45 -33.80
CA SER A 60 17.57 20.71 -33.30
C SER A 60 16.20 20.51 -32.63
N ALA A 61 15.35 19.66 -33.22
CA ALA A 61 13.97 19.47 -32.76
C ALA A 61 13.86 18.52 -31.55
N CYS A 62 14.68 17.47 -31.49
CA CYS A 62 14.54 16.39 -30.53
C CYS A 62 15.68 16.34 -29.50
N TRP A 63 16.89 16.81 -29.85
CA TRP A 63 18.10 16.51 -29.09
C TRP A 63 18.97 17.72 -28.75
N ALA A 64 18.41 18.94 -28.78
CA ALA A 64 19.15 20.18 -28.52
C ALA A 64 19.83 20.25 -27.13
N HIS A 65 19.39 19.41 -26.20
CA HIS A 65 19.92 19.30 -24.84
C HIS A 65 21.07 18.28 -24.69
N LEU A 66 21.30 17.41 -25.70
CA LEU A 66 22.37 16.42 -25.69
C LEU A 66 23.66 17.03 -26.23
N VAL A 67 24.82 16.51 -25.84
CA VAL A 67 26.09 16.88 -26.49
C VAL A 67 26.20 16.18 -27.85
N LEU A 68 26.85 16.83 -28.82
CA LEU A 68 26.95 16.34 -30.20
C LEU A 68 27.60 14.94 -30.29
N GLY A 69 28.54 14.63 -29.40
CA GLY A 69 29.15 13.30 -29.30
C GLY A 69 28.21 12.20 -28.81
N ASP A 70 27.15 12.51 -28.08
CA ASP A 70 26.11 11.53 -27.71
C ASP A 70 25.09 11.33 -28.84
N ILE A 71 24.92 12.35 -29.68
CA ILE A 71 24.04 12.30 -30.85
C ILE A 71 24.70 11.52 -31.99
N LEU A 72 25.94 11.85 -32.34
CA LEU A 72 26.72 11.19 -33.37
C LEU A 72 28.11 10.84 -32.80
N PRO A 73 28.29 9.66 -32.18
CA PRO A 73 29.53 9.25 -31.52
C PRO A 73 30.79 9.34 -32.37
N LEU A 74 30.65 9.21 -33.69
CA LEU A 74 31.74 9.35 -34.65
C LEU A 74 32.36 10.77 -34.65
N LEU A 75 31.66 11.78 -34.14
CA LEU A 75 32.24 13.12 -33.92
C LEU A 75 33.40 13.11 -32.93
N ARG A 76 33.42 12.19 -31.95
CA ARG A 76 34.55 12.07 -31.01
C ARG A 76 35.88 11.77 -31.69
N PHE A 77 35.83 11.18 -32.89
CA PHE A 77 37.01 10.84 -33.68
C PHE A 77 37.31 11.84 -34.79
N THR A 78 36.29 12.52 -35.31
CA THR A 78 36.43 13.43 -36.46
C THR A 78 36.57 14.89 -36.06
N HIS A 79 35.92 15.30 -34.96
CA HIS A 79 35.80 16.66 -34.42
C HIS A 79 35.69 16.62 -32.88
N PRO A 80 36.78 16.28 -32.17
CA PRO A 80 36.73 15.96 -30.74
C PRO A 80 36.30 17.14 -29.87
N GLU A 81 36.71 18.37 -30.22
CA GLU A 81 36.34 19.58 -29.45
C GLU A 81 34.86 19.92 -29.61
N GLU A 82 34.33 19.79 -30.83
CA GLU A 82 32.92 20.02 -31.15
C GLU A 82 32.02 18.94 -30.54
N SER A 83 32.51 17.70 -30.42
CA SER A 83 31.76 16.58 -29.83
C SER A 83 31.37 16.79 -28.37
N LEU A 84 32.07 17.67 -27.65
CA LEU A 84 31.80 18.01 -26.25
C LEU A 84 30.76 19.12 -26.07
N GLN A 85 30.31 19.74 -27.17
CA GLN A 85 29.37 20.85 -27.14
C GLN A 85 27.94 20.40 -27.42
N THR A 86 26.95 21.11 -26.88
CA THR A 86 25.55 20.96 -27.32
C THR A 86 25.37 21.56 -28.72
N PRO A 87 24.33 21.14 -29.48
CA PRO A 87 24.06 21.65 -30.82
C PRO A 87 23.99 23.19 -30.89
N GLY A 88 24.90 23.77 -31.66
CA GLY A 88 24.93 25.20 -31.98
C GLY A 88 24.06 25.55 -33.19
N PRO A 89 24.43 26.58 -33.97
CA PRO A 89 23.71 26.94 -35.19
C PRO A 89 23.56 25.76 -36.16
N ARG A 90 22.36 25.56 -36.70
CA ARG A 90 22.00 24.43 -37.59
C ARG A 90 23.02 24.21 -38.70
N ASP A 91 23.47 25.27 -39.37
CA ASP A 91 24.40 25.15 -40.50
C ASP A 91 25.78 24.62 -40.10
N VAL A 92 26.19 24.86 -38.85
CA VAL A 92 27.44 24.31 -38.30
C VAL A 92 27.27 22.82 -38.02
N VAL A 93 26.17 22.43 -37.37
CA VAL A 93 25.83 21.03 -37.09
C VAL A 93 25.68 20.22 -38.39
N HIS A 94 25.02 20.80 -39.40
CA HIS A 94 24.85 20.18 -40.72
C HIS A 94 26.20 19.90 -41.40
N LYS A 95 27.14 20.86 -41.36
CA LYS A 95 28.50 20.66 -41.93
C LYS A 95 29.28 19.57 -41.20
N LEU A 96 29.20 19.53 -39.88
CA LEU A 96 29.85 18.48 -39.07
C LEU A 96 29.32 17.09 -39.46
N PHE A 97 28.00 16.95 -39.62
CA PHE A 97 27.38 15.69 -40.00
C PHE A 97 27.71 15.27 -41.44
N ILE A 98 27.79 16.21 -42.39
CA ILE A 98 28.26 15.93 -43.75
C ILE A 98 29.67 15.31 -43.71
N ASP A 99 30.61 15.96 -43.01
CA ASP A 99 32.00 15.50 -42.97
C ASP A 99 32.13 14.11 -42.31
N VAL A 100 31.37 13.83 -41.25
CA VAL A 100 31.35 12.49 -40.64
C VAL A 100 30.84 11.43 -41.61
N ILE A 101 29.73 11.70 -42.31
CA ILE A 101 29.12 10.74 -43.24
C ILE A 101 30.04 10.54 -44.45
N ASP A 102 30.59 11.60 -45.02
CA ASP A 102 31.50 11.49 -46.17
C ASP A 102 32.79 10.72 -45.82
N ARG A 103 33.38 10.95 -44.63
CA ARG A 103 34.53 10.17 -44.16
C ARG A 103 34.18 8.70 -43.96
N LEU A 104 32.99 8.41 -43.45
CA LEU A 104 32.51 7.04 -43.25
C LEU A 104 32.31 6.31 -44.59
N LEU A 105 31.83 7.02 -45.62
CA LEU A 105 31.68 6.50 -46.98
C LEU A 105 33.03 6.37 -47.72
N ALA A 106 34.02 7.20 -47.40
CA ALA A 106 35.34 7.19 -48.02
C ALA A 106 36.26 6.05 -47.54
N THR A 107 35.90 5.34 -46.47
CA THR A 107 36.71 4.24 -45.90
C THR A 107 36.68 2.91 -46.67
N GLU A 108 36.07 2.83 -47.86
CA GLU A 108 36.14 1.63 -48.70
C GLU A 108 37.35 1.65 -49.66
N PRO A 109 38.13 0.56 -49.79
CA PRO A 109 39.14 0.45 -50.83
C PRO A 109 38.47 0.33 -52.20
N ALA A 110 38.93 1.15 -53.16
CA ALA A 110 38.56 1.07 -54.57
C ALA A 110 38.73 -0.37 -55.10
N GLY A 111 37.63 -1.07 -55.38
CA GLY A 111 37.73 -2.50 -55.67
C GLY A 111 36.50 -3.22 -56.17
N GLU A 112 35.46 -2.58 -56.71
CA GLU A 112 34.47 -3.27 -57.57
C GLU A 112 34.05 -2.35 -58.72
N PRO A 113 34.12 -2.80 -60.00
CA PRO A 113 33.66 -2.01 -61.12
C PRO A 113 32.13 -1.88 -61.07
N ALA A 114 31.64 -0.70 -61.49
CA ALA A 114 30.23 -0.34 -61.61
C ALA A 114 29.35 -1.52 -62.06
N GLY A 115 28.72 -2.17 -61.08
CA GLY A 115 27.83 -3.30 -61.30
C GLY A 115 26.46 -2.82 -61.77
N ALA A 116 26.28 -2.79 -63.09
CA ALA A 116 25.01 -2.66 -63.84
C ALA A 116 24.14 -1.42 -63.53
N PRO A 117 23.32 -0.94 -64.49
CA PRO A 117 22.24 -0.02 -64.14
C PRO A 117 21.33 -0.74 -63.16
N VAL A 118 21.29 -0.26 -61.92
CA VAL A 118 20.31 -0.70 -60.93
C VAL A 118 18.93 -0.42 -61.53
N PRO A 119 18.06 -1.42 -61.74
CA PRO A 119 16.68 -1.15 -62.11
C PRO A 119 16.09 -0.23 -61.03
N PRO A 120 15.28 0.78 -61.42
CA PRO A 120 14.70 1.71 -60.44
C PRO A 120 14.10 0.89 -59.30
N ALA A 121 14.38 1.30 -58.05
CA ALA A 121 13.79 0.68 -56.87
C ALA A 121 12.29 0.54 -57.13
N LEU A 122 11.82 -0.69 -57.36
CA LEU A 122 10.40 -0.97 -57.44
C LEU A 122 9.82 -0.40 -56.13
N PRO A 123 8.76 0.44 -56.19
CA PRO A 123 8.14 0.92 -54.98
C PRO A 123 7.84 -0.28 -54.10
N GLU A 124 8.39 -0.30 -52.88
CA GLU A 124 8.18 -1.40 -51.94
C GLU A 124 6.67 -1.56 -51.77
N ARG A 125 6.14 -2.71 -52.19
CA ARG A 125 4.71 -2.97 -52.10
C ARG A 125 4.30 -2.88 -50.62
N PRO A 126 3.22 -2.15 -50.27
CA PRO A 126 2.78 -2.04 -48.89
C PRO A 126 2.58 -3.41 -48.24
N MET A 127 3.03 -3.58 -47.00
CA MET A 127 2.99 -4.88 -46.31
C MET A 127 1.58 -5.48 -46.22
N ALA A 128 0.58 -4.60 -46.01
CA ALA A 128 -0.82 -4.99 -45.96
C ALA A 128 -1.30 -5.61 -47.30
N GLU A 129 -0.85 -5.08 -48.44
CA GLU A 129 -1.19 -5.62 -49.76
C GLU A 129 -0.57 -7.00 -49.98
N ILE A 130 0.70 -7.18 -49.58
CA ILE A 130 1.39 -8.48 -49.66
C ILE A 130 0.64 -9.54 -48.84
N ILE A 131 0.15 -9.17 -47.66
CA ILE A 131 -0.64 -10.07 -46.80
C ILE A 131 -2.02 -10.34 -47.41
N ASP A 132 -2.69 -9.33 -47.97
CA ASP A 132 -4.03 -9.47 -48.56
C ASP A 132 -4.07 -10.47 -49.73
N GLU A 133 -2.99 -10.55 -50.53
CA GLU A 133 -2.89 -11.46 -51.67
C GLU A 133 -3.05 -12.94 -51.28
N ILE A 134 -2.62 -13.31 -50.08
CA ILE A 134 -2.75 -14.68 -49.56
C ILE A 134 -4.22 -15.09 -49.48
N PHE A 135 -5.08 -14.14 -49.13
CA PHE A 135 -6.49 -14.37 -48.86
C PHE A 135 -7.37 -14.15 -50.10
N ALA A 136 -6.85 -13.52 -51.15
CA ALA A 136 -7.60 -13.13 -52.34
C ALA A 136 -8.33 -14.30 -53.03
N ARG A 137 -7.75 -15.51 -52.98
CA ARG A 137 -8.31 -16.73 -53.58
C ARG A 137 -9.27 -17.50 -52.69
N LEU A 138 -9.45 -17.09 -51.43
CA LEU A 138 -10.34 -17.78 -50.51
C LEU A 138 -11.82 -17.50 -50.84
N ASP A 139 -12.66 -18.51 -50.64
CA ASP A 139 -14.11 -18.37 -50.68
C ASP A 139 -14.66 -17.59 -49.46
N ASP A 140 -15.91 -17.09 -49.54
CA ASP A 140 -16.51 -16.28 -48.47
C ASP A 140 -16.54 -16.99 -47.11
N ARG A 141 -16.71 -18.32 -47.13
CA ARG A 141 -16.74 -19.15 -45.92
C ARG A 141 -15.35 -19.24 -45.30
N GLN A 142 -14.32 -19.47 -46.10
CA GLN A 142 -12.92 -19.49 -45.68
C GLN A 142 -12.51 -18.14 -45.09
N ARG A 143 -12.87 -17.02 -45.75
CA ARG A 143 -12.61 -15.65 -45.25
C ARG A 143 -13.31 -15.40 -43.91
N ALA A 144 -14.57 -15.81 -43.77
CA ALA A 144 -15.30 -15.66 -42.51
C ALA A 144 -14.69 -16.50 -41.38
N ILE A 145 -14.28 -17.75 -41.64
CA ILE A 145 -13.60 -18.59 -40.65
C ILE A 145 -12.24 -17.99 -40.26
N ALA A 146 -11.48 -17.48 -41.24
CA ALA A 146 -10.23 -16.78 -41.00
C ALA A 146 -10.43 -15.54 -40.09
N ARG A 147 -11.38 -14.67 -40.43
CA ARG A 147 -11.69 -13.44 -39.68
C ARG A 147 -12.25 -13.70 -38.28
N ASP A 148 -13.32 -14.48 -38.20
CA ASP A 148 -14.17 -14.58 -37.00
C ASP A 148 -13.59 -15.56 -35.96
N ARG A 149 -12.63 -16.40 -36.38
CA ARG A 149 -12.09 -17.46 -35.52
C ARG A 149 -10.56 -17.58 -35.49
N LEU A 150 -9.89 -17.58 -36.64
CA LEU A 150 -8.43 -17.79 -36.68
C LEU A 150 -7.67 -16.53 -36.24
N TYR A 151 -8.01 -15.38 -36.82
CA TYR A 151 -7.43 -14.08 -36.52
C TYR A 151 -8.31 -13.25 -35.58
N TYR A 152 -9.15 -13.89 -34.78
CA TYR A 152 -10.04 -13.23 -33.83
C TYR A 152 -9.24 -12.43 -32.79
N ASP A 153 -9.67 -11.21 -32.48
CA ASP A 153 -9.04 -10.34 -31.48
C ASP A 153 -9.35 -10.79 -30.06
N THR A 154 -8.37 -11.39 -29.37
CA THR A 154 -8.56 -11.85 -27.99
C THR A 154 -8.40 -10.74 -26.95
N SER A 155 -8.01 -9.51 -27.31
CA SER A 155 -7.98 -8.38 -26.35
C SER A 155 -9.38 -8.03 -25.83
N GLN A 156 -10.42 -8.33 -26.61
CA GLN A 156 -11.83 -8.09 -26.25
C GLN A 156 -12.42 -9.12 -25.26
N GLN A 157 -11.63 -10.05 -24.72
CA GLN A 157 -12.12 -11.01 -23.72
C GLN A 157 -12.07 -10.48 -22.27
N SER A 158 -11.35 -9.39 -22.00
CA SER A 158 -11.01 -8.97 -20.62
C SER A 158 -12.06 -8.09 -19.92
N GLY A 159 -13.26 -7.91 -20.48
CA GLY A 159 -14.31 -7.07 -19.90
C GLY A 159 -15.58 -7.85 -19.55
N GLN A 160 -16.05 -7.77 -18.30
CA GLN A 160 -17.33 -8.29 -17.80
C GLN A 160 -18.56 -7.52 -18.36
N HIS A 161 -18.59 -7.18 -19.65
CA HIS A 161 -19.73 -6.51 -20.29
C HIS A 161 -20.51 -7.50 -21.18
N PRO A 162 -21.80 -7.77 -20.89
CA PRO A 162 -22.61 -8.64 -21.72
C PRO A 162 -22.89 -7.93 -23.05
N GLY A 163 -22.31 -8.43 -24.15
CA GLY A 163 -22.54 -7.91 -25.50
C GLY A 163 -21.31 -7.79 -26.41
N GLN A 164 -20.10 -8.12 -25.94
CA GLN A 164 -18.90 -8.11 -26.78
C GLN A 164 -18.85 -9.36 -27.67
N ALA A 165 -18.46 -9.20 -28.93
CA ALA A 165 -18.31 -10.30 -29.88
C ALA A 165 -17.34 -11.33 -29.27
N GLN A 166 -17.68 -12.62 -29.32
CA GLN A 166 -16.84 -13.70 -28.82
C GLN A 166 -16.19 -14.42 -30.01
N ARG A 167 -15.02 -15.06 -29.80
CA ARG A 167 -14.42 -15.92 -30.82
C ARG A 167 -15.45 -16.95 -31.29
N ALA A 168 -15.80 -16.92 -32.58
CA ALA A 168 -16.85 -17.78 -33.10
C ALA A 168 -16.52 -19.25 -32.88
N THR A 169 -17.46 -20.00 -32.29
CA THR A 169 -17.26 -21.43 -32.00
C THR A 169 -17.34 -22.27 -33.28
N LEU A 170 -16.81 -23.50 -33.24
CA LEU A 170 -16.94 -24.40 -34.39
C LEU A 170 -18.42 -24.73 -34.68
N ASP A 171 -19.25 -24.81 -33.64
CA ASP A 171 -20.68 -25.13 -33.76
C ASP A 171 -21.47 -23.95 -34.34
N GLU A 172 -21.18 -22.72 -33.92
CA GLU A 172 -21.77 -21.50 -34.51
C GLU A 172 -21.46 -21.38 -36.00
N LEU A 173 -20.19 -21.57 -36.39
CA LEU A 173 -19.78 -21.52 -37.79
C LEU A 173 -20.37 -22.67 -38.61
N ALA A 174 -20.47 -23.86 -38.02
CA ALA A 174 -21.09 -25.03 -38.64
C ALA A 174 -22.57 -24.76 -38.96
N GLN A 175 -23.32 -24.20 -38.02
CA GLN A 175 -24.71 -23.78 -38.24
C GLN A 175 -24.81 -22.67 -39.28
N ARG A 176 -24.00 -21.61 -39.16
CA ARG A 176 -23.99 -20.46 -40.07
C ARG A 176 -23.77 -20.85 -41.53
N PHE A 177 -22.89 -21.82 -41.79
CA PHE A 177 -22.57 -22.28 -43.14
C PHE A 177 -23.25 -23.60 -43.53
N SER A 178 -24.14 -24.13 -42.69
CA SER A 178 -24.82 -25.42 -42.92
C SER A 178 -23.87 -26.58 -43.24
N VAL A 179 -22.78 -26.70 -42.48
CA VAL A 179 -21.78 -27.78 -42.59
C VAL A 179 -21.55 -28.45 -41.24
N THR A 180 -20.81 -29.56 -41.19
CA THR A 180 -20.44 -30.20 -39.93
C THR A 180 -19.37 -29.42 -39.17
N ARG A 181 -19.34 -29.55 -37.84
CA ARG A 181 -18.27 -29.02 -36.97
C ARG A 181 -16.89 -29.48 -37.43
N GLU A 182 -16.77 -30.75 -37.83
CA GLU A 182 -15.52 -31.31 -38.35
C GLU A 182 -15.11 -30.65 -39.67
N ARG A 183 -16.07 -30.29 -40.53
CA ARG A 183 -15.75 -29.56 -41.76
C ARG A 183 -15.17 -28.17 -41.49
N ILE A 184 -15.69 -27.44 -40.50
CA ILE A 184 -15.09 -26.16 -40.07
C ILE A 184 -13.67 -26.38 -39.54
N ARG A 185 -13.44 -27.43 -38.75
CA ARG A 185 -12.11 -27.78 -38.23
C ARG A 185 -11.11 -28.10 -39.34
N GLN A 186 -11.54 -28.82 -40.39
CA GLN A 186 -10.73 -29.09 -41.57
C GLN A 186 -10.36 -27.78 -42.29
N ILE A 187 -11.34 -26.90 -42.53
CA ILE A 187 -11.08 -25.60 -43.17
C ILE A 187 -10.11 -24.75 -42.33
N GLU A 188 -10.25 -24.73 -40.99
CA GLU A 188 -9.30 -24.01 -40.13
C GLU A 188 -7.87 -24.57 -40.26
N ARG A 189 -7.72 -25.88 -40.41
CA ARG A 189 -6.42 -26.54 -40.65
C ARG A 189 -5.86 -26.16 -42.02
N ASP A 190 -6.65 -26.34 -43.08
CA ASP A 190 -6.25 -26.01 -44.44
C ASP A 190 -5.82 -24.53 -44.58
N LEU A 191 -6.50 -23.61 -43.86
CA LEU A 191 -6.12 -22.20 -43.81
C LEU A 191 -4.78 -21.96 -43.12
N ARG A 192 -4.48 -22.68 -42.04
CA ARG A 192 -3.18 -22.59 -41.36
C ARG A 192 -2.07 -23.12 -42.25
N ASP A 193 -2.30 -24.28 -42.88
CA ASP A 193 -1.32 -24.92 -43.76
C ASP A 193 -1.03 -24.03 -44.98
N HIS A 194 -2.06 -23.44 -45.59
CA HIS A 194 -1.92 -22.46 -46.69
C HIS A 194 -1.03 -21.26 -46.32
N VAL A 195 -1.21 -20.70 -45.11
CA VAL A 195 -0.38 -19.59 -44.64
C VAL A 195 1.05 -20.05 -44.33
N LEU A 196 1.22 -21.22 -43.70
CA LEU A 196 2.54 -21.78 -43.40
C LEU A 196 3.34 -22.08 -44.68
N GLU A 197 2.69 -22.61 -45.72
CA GLU A 197 3.29 -22.82 -47.04
C GLU A 197 3.69 -21.50 -47.68
N TRP A 198 2.82 -20.49 -47.63
CA TRP A 198 3.15 -19.16 -48.17
C TRP A 198 4.32 -18.50 -47.44
N LEU A 199 4.44 -18.66 -46.11
CA LEU A 199 5.56 -18.14 -45.32
C LEU A 199 6.92 -18.72 -45.74
N GLN A 200 6.95 -19.86 -46.42
CA GLN A 200 8.17 -20.46 -46.98
C GLN A 200 8.53 -19.88 -48.36
N SER A 201 7.66 -19.10 -48.97
CA SER A 201 7.89 -18.51 -50.30
C SER A 201 8.74 -17.23 -50.24
N PRO A 202 9.44 -16.86 -51.33
CA PRO A 202 10.18 -15.60 -51.41
C PRO A 202 9.30 -14.35 -51.23
N ALA A 203 8.01 -14.44 -51.58
CA ALA A 203 7.05 -13.34 -51.43
C ALA A 203 6.80 -12.97 -49.96
N ALA A 204 6.96 -13.92 -49.03
CA ALA A 204 6.82 -13.69 -47.60
C ALA A 204 8.09 -13.18 -46.91
N ALA A 205 9.22 -13.06 -47.64
CA ALA A 205 10.50 -12.65 -47.06
C ALA A 205 10.42 -11.31 -46.28
N PRO A 206 9.72 -10.26 -46.77
CA PRO A 206 9.55 -9.02 -46.02
C PRO A 206 8.80 -9.20 -44.70
N LEU A 207 7.73 -10.02 -44.69
CA LEU A 207 6.97 -10.31 -43.47
C LEU A 207 7.79 -11.15 -42.48
N ASN A 208 8.55 -12.14 -42.96
CA ASN A 208 9.43 -12.95 -42.10
C ASN A 208 10.51 -12.09 -41.43
N ALA A 209 11.12 -11.16 -42.18
CA ALA A 209 12.07 -10.19 -41.64
C ALA A 209 11.40 -9.30 -40.59
N HIS A 210 10.19 -8.80 -40.86
CA HIS A 210 9.41 -8.01 -39.91
C HIS A 210 9.06 -8.80 -38.64
N LEU A 211 8.61 -10.06 -38.75
CA LEU A 211 8.31 -10.92 -37.61
C LEU A 211 9.56 -11.23 -36.76
N ALA A 212 10.72 -11.37 -37.38
CA ALA A 212 11.99 -11.54 -36.66
C ALA A 212 12.37 -10.28 -35.89
N TRP A 213 12.33 -9.12 -36.56
CA TRP A 213 12.55 -7.81 -35.93
C TRP A 213 11.56 -7.54 -34.80
N LEU A 214 10.29 -7.86 -35.00
CA LEU A 214 9.23 -7.63 -34.03
C LEU A 214 9.45 -8.45 -32.76
N ARG A 215 9.92 -9.71 -32.86
CA ARG A 215 10.28 -10.51 -31.68
C ARG A 215 11.41 -9.85 -30.87
N THR A 216 12.45 -9.35 -31.54
CA THR A 216 13.53 -8.59 -30.87
C THR A 216 13.00 -7.29 -30.24
N ARG A 217 12.07 -6.60 -30.93
CA ARG A 217 11.49 -5.35 -30.45
C ARG A 217 10.50 -5.55 -29.30
N LEU A 218 9.69 -6.60 -29.27
CA LEU A 218 8.67 -6.77 -28.23
C LEU A 218 9.29 -7.24 -26.90
N GLY A 219 10.43 -7.93 -26.95
CA GLY A 219 11.04 -8.50 -25.75
C GLY A 219 10.17 -9.59 -25.11
N SER A 220 10.34 -9.81 -23.81
CA SER A 220 9.68 -10.88 -23.07
C SER A 220 8.23 -10.57 -22.71
N ALA A 221 7.87 -9.30 -22.48
CA ALA A 221 6.50 -8.89 -22.19
C ALA A 221 6.21 -7.50 -22.72
N VAL A 222 5.05 -7.34 -23.33
CA VAL A 222 4.59 -6.08 -23.92
C VAL A 222 3.06 -6.00 -23.82
N PRO A 223 2.46 -4.81 -23.60
CA PRO A 223 1.02 -4.66 -23.68
C PRO A 223 0.50 -5.06 -25.06
N ALA A 224 -0.65 -5.72 -25.12
CA ALA A 224 -1.21 -6.20 -26.37
C ALA A 224 -1.51 -5.05 -27.35
N ASP A 225 -1.91 -3.88 -26.85
CA ASP A 225 -2.19 -2.69 -27.67
C ASP A 225 -0.93 -2.07 -28.29
N ASP A 226 0.23 -2.25 -27.65
CA ASP A 226 1.51 -1.75 -28.16
C ASP A 226 1.92 -2.51 -29.43
N LEU A 227 1.46 -3.76 -29.63
CA LEU A 227 1.62 -4.46 -30.90
C LEU A 227 0.92 -3.68 -32.03
N ALA A 228 -0.32 -3.26 -31.84
CA ALA A 228 -1.05 -2.50 -32.85
C ALA A 228 -0.41 -1.14 -33.13
N ALA A 229 0.31 -0.57 -32.16
CA ALA A 229 1.03 0.70 -32.29
C ALA A 229 2.48 0.57 -32.78
N ALA A 230 3.03 -0.65 -32.91
CA ALA A 230 4.45 -0.87 -33.14
C ALA A 230 4.97 -0.25 -34.45
N VAL A 231 4.15 -0.30 -35.51
CA VAL A 231 4.41 0.31 -36.83
C VAL A 231 3.08 0.79 -37.44
N PRO A 232 3.05 1.86 -38.25
CA PRO A 232 1.80 2.41 -38.78
C PRO A 232 0.93 1.40 -39.53
N TRP A 233 1.55 0.55 -40.37
CA TRP A 233 0.82 -0.40 -41.21
C TRP A 233 0.11 -1.51 -40.44
N HIS A 234 0.46 -1.75 -39.16
CA HIS A 234 -0.26 -2.70 -38.31
C HIS A 234 -1.75 -2.33 -38.15
N ARG A 235 -2.08 -1.04 -38.21
CA ARG A 235 -3.46 -0.56 -38.13
C ARG A 235 -4.18 -0.54 -39.48
N THR A 236 -3.45 -0.70 -40.58
CA THR A 236 -4.04 -0.77 -41.92
C THR A 236 -4.94 -2.00 -42.02
N GLU A 237 -6.11 -1.81 -42.62
CA GLU A 237 -7.07 -2.89 -42.85
C GLU A 237 -6.58 -3.80 -43.97
N LEU A 238 -6.59 -5.11 -43.72
CA LEU A 238 -6.52 -6.16 -44.73
C LEU A 238 -7.90 -6.23 -45.40
N ILE A 239 -8.01 -5.68 -46.60
CA ILE A 239 -9.26 -5.48 -47.34
C ILE A 239 -9.99 -6.81 -47.52
N THR A 240 -9.26 -7.90 -47.79
CA THR A 240 -9.86 -9.19 -48.10
C THR A 240 -10.55 -9.81 -46.89
N LEU A 241 -10.03 -9.56 -45.68
CA LEU A 241 -10.55 -10.10 -44.43
C LEU A 241 -11.34 -9.10 -43.60
N ALA A 242 -11.31 -7.80 -43.95
CA ALA A 242 -11.87 -6.70 -43.17
C ALA A 242 -11.40 -6.71 -41.70
N ILE A 243 -10.08 -6.88 -41.50
CA ILE A 243 -9.44 -6.84 -40.18
C ILE A 243 -8.17 -6.00 -40.25
N PRO A 244 -7.78 -5.30 -39.17
CA PRO A 244 -6.48 -4.66 -39.12
C PRO A 244 -5.34 -5.71 -39.16
N ALA A 245 -4.25 -5.37 -39.85
CA ALA A 245 -3.14 -6.27 -40.13
C ALA A 245 -2.48 -6.84 -38.85
N TRP A 246 -2.47 -6.10 -37.75
CA TRP A 246 -1.91 -6.56 -36.48
C TRP A 246 -2.56 -7.84 -35.96
N ARG A 247 -3.85 -8.09 -36.27
CA ARG A 247 -4.55 -9.32 -35.85
C ARG A 247 -3.95 -10.56 -36.51
N PHE A 248 -3.53 -10.44 -37.77
CA PHE A 248 -2.80 -11.47 -38.50
C PHE A 248 -1.36 -11.59 -38.00
N VAL A 249 -0.65 -10.48 -37.84
CA VAL A 249 0.74 -10.49 -37.33
C VAL A 249 0.81 -11.18 -35.96
N ARG A 250 -0.14 -10.88 -35.07
CA ARG A 250 -0.21 -11.47 -33.73
C ARG A 250 -0.32 -12.99 -33.75
N THR A 251 -1.11 -13.58 -34.65
CA THR A 251 -1.24 -15.04 -34.71
C THR A 251 0.01 -15.73 -35.24
N LEU A 252 0.86 -15.00 -35.97
CA LEU A 252 2.17 -15.47 -36.44
C LEU A 252 3.30 -15.27 -35.43
N LEU A 253 3.08 -14.52 -34.34
CA LEU A 253 4.01 -14.39 -33.22
C LEU A 253 3.98 -15.63 -32.32
N THR A 254 4.32 -16.78 -32.90
CA THR A 254 4.48 -18.03 -32.18
C THR A 254 5.48 -17.87 -31.04
N GLY A 255 5.14 -18.42 -29.86
CA GLY A 255 5.93 -18.29 -28.63
C GLY A 255 5.47 -17.15 -27.71
N TYR A 256 4.54 -16.29 -28.15
CA TYR A 256 3.87 -15.31 -27.29
C TYR A 256 2.47 -15.77 -26.91
N ASP A 257 2.18 -15.75 -25.61
CA ASP A 257 0.85 -15.98 -25.07
C ASP A 257 0.21 -14.65 -24.68
N GLN A 258 -1.08 -14.48 -24.99
CA GLN A 258 -1.83 -13.32 -24.57
C GLN A 258 -2.57 -13.59 -23.27
N VAL A 259 -2.21 -12.89 -22.20
CA VAL A 259 -2.78 -13.06 -20.85
C VAL A 259 -2.96 -11.69 -20.20
N ASP A 260 -4.16 -11.41 -19.67
CA ASP A 260 -4.48 -10.17 -18.93
C ASP A 260 -4.08 -8.86 -19.65
N GLY A 261 -4.25 -8.80 -20.98
CA GLY A 261 -3.89 -7.62 -21.79
C GLY A 261 -2.41 -7.52 -22.16
N TRP A 262 -1.59 -8.54 -21.84
CA TRP A 262 -0.17 -8.62 -22.19
C TRP A 262 0.10 -9.71 -23.22
N LEU A 263 1.07 -9.49 -24.10
CA LEU A 263 1.72 -10.52 -24.90
C LEU A 263 3.03 -10.90 -24.20
N VAL A 264 3.17 -12.16 -23.80
CA VAL A 264 4.32 -12.65 -23.02
C VAL A 264 5.01 -13.81 -23.73
N ALA A 265 6.31 -13.67 -23.98
CA ALA A 265 7.13 -14.72 -24.55
C ALA A 265 7.42 -15.83 -23.53
N GLY A 266 7.27 -17.09 -23.93
CA GLY A 266 7.65 -18.24 -23.09
C GLY A 266 6.74 -18.51 -21.88
N GLY A 267 5.59 -17.82 -21.79
CA GLY A 267 4.57 -18.07 -20.77
C GLY A 267 4.51 -17.01 -19.66
N ALA A 268 3.29 -16.52 -19.40
CA ALA A 268 3.05 -15.44 -18.44
C ALA A 268 3.42 -15.80 -16.99
N ASP A 269 3.11 -17.02 -16.56
CA ASP A 269 3.31 -17.43 -15.16
C ASP A 269 4.80 -17.56 -14.81
N GLU A 270 5.62 -18.08 -15.72
CA GLU A 270 7.06 -18.20 -15.52
C GLU A 270 7.73 -16.82 -15.40
N LEU A 271 7.38 -15.89 -16.30
CA LEU A 271 7.93 -14.54 -16.25
C LEU A 271 7.47 -13.76 -15.01
N ARG A 272 6.20 -13.92 -14.61
CA ARG A 272 5.66 -13.33 -13.37
C ARG A 272 6.38 -13.85 -12.14
N GLU A 273 6.67 -15.15 -12.09
CA GLU A 273 7.42 -15.77 -11.00
C GLU A 273 8.86 -15.26 -10.93
N LYS A 274 9.58 -15.27 -12.05
CA LYS A 274 10.94 -14.69 -12.13
C LYS A 274 10.94 -13.22 -11.70
N THR A 275 9.92 -12.45 -12.10
CA THR A 275 9.78 -11.04 -11.71
C THR A 275 9.60 -10.91 -10.20
N ARG A 276 8.74 -11.71 -9.56
CA ARG A 276 8.56 -11.70 -8.10
C ARG A 276 9.83 -12.04 -7.34
N GLN A 277 10.61 -13.00 -7.84
CA GLN A 277 11.86 -13.43 -7.20
C GLN A 277 12.90 -12.31 -7.07
N LEU A 278 12.89 -11.31 -7.97
CA LEU A 278 13.77 -10.13 -7.88
C LEU A 278 13.55 -9.33 -6.58
N PHE A 279 12.35 -9.42 -5.98
CA PHE A 279 11.94 -8.66 -4.81
C PHE A 279 11.82 -9.53 -3.54
N ALA A 280 12.26 -10.79 -3.58
CA ALA A 280 12.16 -11.70 -2.43
C ALA A 280 12.86 -11.17 -1.17
N ASP A 281 13.94 -10.41 -1.36
CA ASP A 281 14.74 -9.82 -0.27
C ASP A 281 14.22 -8.46 0.23
N GLY A 282 13.17 -7.92 -0.40
CA GLY A 282 12.50 -6.70 0.04
C GLY A 282 12.24 -5.65 -1.06
N PRO A 283 11.86 -4.42 -0.65
CA PRO A 283 11.61 -3.30 -1.54
C PRO A 283 12.82 -2.91 -2.39
N ARG A 284 12.58 -2.46 -3.63
CA ARG A 284 13.59 -1.81 -4.46
C ARG A 284 13.09 -0.50 -5.05
N PRO A 285 13.93 0.53 -5.18
CA PRO A 285 13.62 1.72 -5.95
C PRO A 285 13.17 1.39 -7.37
N MET A 286 12.29 2.22 -7.95
CA MET A 286 11.70 1.95 -9.28
C MET A 286 12.75 1.83 -10.39
N ASP A 287 13.76 2.69 -10.39
CA ASP A 287 14.85 2.68 -11.38
C ASP A 287 15.65 1.37 -11.34
N GLU A 288 15.98 0.88 -10.14
CA GLU A 288 16.62 -0.42 -9.95
C GLU A 288 15.70 -1.57 -10.40
N ALA A 289 14.41 -1.52 -10.02
CA ALA A 289 13.42 -2.53 -10.40
C ALA A 289 13.27 -2.64 -11.93
N VAL A 290 13.24 -1.50 -12.63
CA VAL A 290 13.20 -1.43 -14.10
C VAL A 290 14.45 -2.06 -14.69
N ALA A 291 15.63 -1.72 -14.20
CA ALA A 291 16.91 -2.28 -14.68
C ALA A 291 17.01 -3.80 -14.47
N GLN A 292 16.46 -4.34 -13.38
CA GLN A 292 16.46 -5.78 -13.11
C GLN A 292 15.46 -6.54 -13.98
N VAL A 293 14.26 -5.99 -14.16
CA VAL A 293 13.25 -6.56 -15.05
C VAL A 293 13.70 -6.52 -16.51
N ALA A 294 14.52 -5.54 -16.90
CA ALA A 294 15.18 -5.49 -18.19
C ALA A 294 16.09 -6.70 -18.46
N GLN A 295 16.74 -7.25 -17.42
CA GLN A 295 17.56 -8.47 -17.54
C GLN A 295 16.71 -9.72 -17.80
N LEU A 296 15.41 -9.69 -17.47
CA LEU A 296 14.45 -10.74 -17.84
C LEU A 296 13.92 -10.58 -19.27
N GLY A 297 14.39 -9.57 -20.01
CA GLY A 297 14.02 -9.26 -21.39
C GLY A 297 12.78 -8.40 -21.55
N VAL A 298 12.20 -7.88 -20.45
CA VAL A 298 11.10 -6.89 -20.51
C VAL A 298 11.70 -5.51 -20.76
N ARG A 299 11.21 -4.77 -21.75
CA ARG A 299 11.82 -3.48 -22.09
C ARG A 299 11.57 -2.41 -21.03
N GLU A 300 12.53 -1.50 -20.87
CA GLU A 300 12.46 -0.40 -19.89
C GLU A 300 11.22 0.48 -20.05
N ASP A 301 10.83 0.80 -21.29
CA ASP A 301 9.65 1.63 -21.58
C ASP A 301 8.30 0.99 -21.22
N VAL A 302 8.28 -0.32 -20.97
CA VAL A 302 7.09 -1.05 -20.54
C VAL A 302 7.24 -1.69 -19.15
N ALA A 303 8.44 -1.61 -18.55
CA ALA A 303 8.78 -2.31 -17.32
C ALA A 303 7.92 -1.86 -16.14
N GLU A 304 7.65 -0.57 -15.97
CA GLU A 304 6.78 -0.08 -14.89
C GLU A 304 5.35 -0.62 -15.01
N ARG A 305 4.80 -0.63 -16.24
CA ARG A 305 3.48 -1.21 -16.53
C ARG A 305 3.48 -2.70 -16.24
N TRP A 306 4.56 -3.41 -16.59
CA TRP A 306 4.71 -4.83 -16.30
C TRP A 306 4.72 -5.08 -14.79
N LEU A 307 5.57 -4.37 -14.05
CA LEU A 307 5.69 -4.46 -12.60
C LEU A 307 4.35 -4.21 -11.89
N ALA A 308 3.57 -3.22 -12.35
CA ALA A 308 2.24 -2.94 -11.82
C ALA A 308 1.20 -4.03 -12.16
N SER A 309 1.41 -4.80 -13.25
CA SER A 309 0.51 -5.88 -13.67
C SER A 309 0.78 -7.22 -12.98
N VAL A 310 1.98 -7.39 -12.39
CA VAL A 310 2.40 -8.65 -11.78
C VAL A 310 1.66 -8.85 -10.46
N PRO A 311 0.91 -9.96 -10.29
CA PRO A 311 0.23 -10.27 -9.03
C PRO A 311 1.23 -10.37 -7.88
N HIS A 312 0.80 -9.90 -6.71
CA HIS A 312 1.60 -9.86 -5.48
C HIS A 312 2.81 -8.92 -5.50
N LEU A 313 2.87 -7.98 -6.44
CA LEU A 313 3.73 -6.80 -6.37
C LEU A 313 2.87 -5.54 -6.24
N ARG A 314 3.45 -4.48 -5.68
CA ARG A 314 2.84 -3.16 -5.62
C ARG A 314 3.90 -2.09 -5.77
N VAL A 315 3.53 -1.00 -6.43
CA VAL A 315 4.30 0.25 -6.41
C VAL A 315 3.86 1.09 -5.22
N LEU A 316 4.78 1.38 -4.31
CA LEU A 316 4.55 2.15 -3.09
C LEU A 316 5.66 3.19 -2.94
N GLU A 317 5.31 4.48 -2.94
CA GLU A 317 6.25 5.60 -2.73
C GLU A 317 7.53 5.49 -3.59
N GLY A 318 7.38 5.21 -4.89
CA GLY A 318 8.51 5.09 -5.83
C GLY A 318 9.32 3.79 -5.70
N HIS A 319 8.87 2.83 -4.90
CA HIS A 319 9.47 1.52 -4.74
C HIS A 319 8.54 0.42 -5.24
N VAL A 320 9.12 -0.66 -5.76
CA VAL A 320 8.40 -1.92 -5.99
C VAL A 320 8.58 -2.79 -4.76
N VAL A 321 7.46 -3.27 -4.22
CA VAL A 321 7.44 -4.11 -3.01
C VAL A 321 6.69 -5.42 -3.23
N PRO A 322 7.13 -6.51 -2.58
CA PRO A 322 6.28 -7.68 -2.38
C PRO A 322 4.99 -7.27 -1.68
N TRP A 323 3.86 -7.68 -2.23
CA TRP A 323 2.52 -7.36 -1.74
C TRP A 323 1.66 -8.62 -1.57
N PRO A 324 2.02 -9.50 -0.61
CA PRO A 324 1.24 -10.70 -0.31
C PRO A 324 -0.07 -10.36 0.41
N ARG A 325 -0.90 -11.38 0.67
CA ARG A 325 -2.25 -11.18 1.24
C ARG A 325 -2.27 -10.86 2.73
N SER A 326 -1.21 -11.17 3.48
CA SER A 326 -1.21 -11.02 4.94
C SER A 326 -1.03 -9.56 5.36
N MET A 327 -1.73 -9.15 6.43
CA MET A 327 -1.64 -7.80 6.98
C MET A 327 -0.23 -7.51 7.51
N GLY A 328 0.42 -8.50 8.14
CA GLY A 328 1.77 -8.35 8.69
C GLY A 328 2.80 -8.06 7.61
N ASP A 329 2.76 -8.81 6.50
CA ASP A 329 3.72 -8.60 5.41
C ASP A 329 3.53 -7.24 4.73
N LYS A 330 2.28 -6.78 4.58
CA LYS A 330 1.99 -5.43 4.06
C LYS A 330 2.51 -4.34 5.01
N ALA A 331 2.33 -4.52 6.31
CA ALA A 331 2.86 -3.60 7.31
C ALA A 331 4.39 -3.56 7.31
N GLU A 332 5.05 -4.71 7.15
CA GLU A 332 6.49 -4.79 6.98
C GLU A 332 6.96 -4.06 5.72
N ALA A 333 6.31 -4.28 4.58
CA ALA A 333 6.65 -3.61 3.32
C ALA A 333 6.53 -2.08 3.44
N VAL A 334 5.45 -1.60 4.07
CA VAL A 334 5.23 -0.16 4.32
C VAL A 334 6.34 0.42 5.20
N LEU A 335 6.68 -0.24 6.30
CA LEU A 335 7.76 0.23 7.18
C LEU A 335 9.11 0.21 6.46
N ALA A 336 9.39 -0.85 5.70
CA ALA A 336 10.64 -0.98 4.96
C ALA A 336 10.83 0.14 3.93
N VAL A 337 9.77 0.54 3.21
CA VAL A 337 9.80 1.67 2.27
C VAL A 337 9.93 3.00 3.00
N SER A 338 9.20 3.20 4.10
CA SER A 338 9.22 4.46 4.84
C SER A 338 10.55 4.74 5.53
N GLY A 339 11.34 3.70 5.85
CA GLY A 339 12.67 3.84 6.47
C GLY A 339 12.67 4.40 7.91
N GLY A 340 11.50 4.55 8.54
CA GLY A 340 11.35 5.11 9.88
C GLY A 340 10.09 4.61 10.60
N PRO A 341 9.99 4.81 11.92
CA PRO A 341 8.88 4.29 12.70
C PRO A 341 7.58 5.06 12.41
N LEU A 342 6.48 4.33 12.23
CA LEU A 342 5.16 4.86 11.87
C LEU A 342 4.10 4.46 12.91
N THR A 343 3.03 5.24 13.01
CA THR A 343 1.84 4.84 13.78
C THR A 343 1.01 3.79 13.03
N PRO A 344 0.17 2.99 13.73
CA PRO A 344 -0.77 2.09 13.08
C PRO A 344 -1.67 2.77 12.04
N GLU A 345 -2.07 4.02 12.27
CA GLU A 345 -2.90 4.80 11.36
C GLU A 345 -2.13 5.16 10.08
N GLU A 346 -0.87 5.58 10.21
CA GLU A 346 0.02 5.87 9.07
C GLU A 346 0.31 4.63 8.23
N ILE A 347 0.46 3.47 8.88
CA ILE A 347 0.64 2.17 8.22
C ILE A 347 -0.64 1.79 7.46
N GLN A 348 -1.80 1.82 8.14
CA GLN A 348 -3.08 1.49 7.54
C GLN A 348 -3.38 2.34 6.31
N ALA A 349 -3.13 3.66 6.39
CA ALA A 349 -3.35 4.59 5.29
C ALA A 349 -2.51 4.23 4.05
N ARG A 350 -1.24 3.83 4.24
CA ARG A 350 -0.36 3.40 3.14
C ARG A 350 -0.73 2.03 2.56
N ILE A 351 -1.28 1.14 3.39
CA ILE A 351 -1.86 -0.11 2.91
C ILE A 351 -3.08 0.18 2.02
N GLY A 352 -3.94 1.12 2.40
CA GLY A 352 -5.09 1.56 1.58
C GLY A 352 -6.21 0.52 1.48
N GLU A 353 -6.33 -0.35 2.49
CA GLU A 353 -7.40 -1.35 2.61
C GLU A 353 -8.14 -1.17 3.95
N ASP A 354 -9.41 -1.57 4.00
CA ASP A 354 -10.30 -1.41 5.17
C ASP A 354 -9.99 -2.43 6.28
N TYR A 355 -8.77 -2.41 6.79
CA TYR A 355 -8.37 -3.21 7.94
C TYR A 355 -8.85 -2.58 9.25
N SER A 356 -9.19 -3.40 10.24
CA SER A 356 -9.46 -2.88 11.59
C SER A 356 -8.17 -2.38 12.24
N LEU A 357 -8.16 -1.11 12.70
CA LEU A 357 -7.04 -0.55 13.47
C LEU A 357 -6.72 -1.37 14.73
N VAL A 358 -7.74 -1.98 15.35
CA VAL A 358 -7.55 -2.86 16.51
C VAL A 358 -6.82 -4.15 16.09
N GLY A 359 -7.21 -4.72 14.96
CA GLY A 359 -6.54 -5.91 14.39
C GLY A 359 -5.08 -5.63 14.02
N LEU A 360 -4.81 -4.49 13.37
CA LEU A 360 -3.45 -4.08 13.01
C LEU A 360 -2.57 -3.88 14.25
N ARG A 361 -3.08 -3.21 15.30
CA ARG A 361 -2.33 -3.04 16.55
C ARG A 361 -1.99 -4.38 17.21
N ASN A 362 -2.95 -5.30 17.25
CA ASN A 362 -2.71 -6.63 17.81
C ASN A 362 -1.66 -7.40 16.98
N GLN A 363 -1.73 -7.31 15.64
CA GLN A 363 -0.75 -7.94 14.76
C GLN A 363 0.66 -7.37 14.98
N LEU A 364 0.80 -6.04 15.00
CA LEU A 364 2.09 -5.37 15.23
C LEU A 364 2.68 -5.68 16.61
N ALA A 365 1.84 -5.89 17.62
CA ALA A 365 2.28 -6.24 18.97
C ALA A 365 2.68 -7.72 19.11
N ALA A 366 2.05 -8.63 18.36
CA ALA A 366 2.27 -10.07 18.47
C ALA A 366 3.39 -10.59 17.55
N ASP A 367 3.69 -9.89 16.45
CA ASP A 367 4.62 -10.35 15.42
C ASP A 367 6.07 -9.91 15.71
N GLU A 368 6.97 -10.91 15.81
CA GLU A 368 8.40 -10.77 16.14
C GLU A 368 9.23 -10.07 15.05
N ARG A 369 8.62 -9.55 13.99
CA ARG A 369 9.29 -8.63 13.05
C ARG A 369 9.17 -7.17 13.45
N PHE A 370 8.20 -6.80 14.28
CA PHE A 370 7.96 -5.41 14.68
C PHE A 370 8.40 -5.11 16.10
N ILE A 371 8.99 -3.94 16.29
CA ILE A 371 9.40 -3.42 17.60
C ILE A 371 8.71 -2.08 17.82
N ARG A 372 8.15 -1.88 19.01
CA ARG A 372 7.58 -0.59 19.38
C ARG A 372 8.72 0.34 19.80
N LEU A 373 8.99 1.35 18.99
CA LEU A 373 10.11 2.30 19.23
C LEU A 373 9.66 3.57 19.96
N ASP A 374 8.35 3.81 20.03
CA ASP A 374 7.78 4.97 20.71
C ASP A 374 6.40 4.64 21.33
N ARG A 375 5.78 5.61 22.01
CA ARG A 375 4.45 5.52 22.60
C ARG A 375 3.40 5.06 21.60
N SER A 376 3.45 5.41 20.34
CA SER A 376 2.48 4.96 19.33
C SER A 376 3.11 4.48 18.04
N LYS A 377 4.45 4.47 17.94
CA LYS A 377 5.14 4.16 16.69
C LYS A 377 5.83 2.79 16.74
N TYR A 378 5.72 2.10 15.62
CA TYR A 378 6.31 0.79 15.37
C TYR A 378 7.36 0.92 14.27
N GLY A 379 8.45 0.19 14.44
CA GLY A 379 9.47 0.00 13.41
C GLY A 379 9.78 -1.47 13.21
N LEU A 380 10.73 -1.75 12.34
CA LEU A 380 11.20 -3.10 12.09
C LEU A 380 12.30 -3.48 13.08
N ARG A 381 12.21 -4.68 13.65
CA ARG A 381 13.19 -5.17 14.63
C ARG A 381 14.60 -5.24 14.06
N ARG A 382 14.73 -5.51 12.75
CA ARG A 382 16.02 -5.51 12.03
C ARG A 382 16.71 -4.14 11.99
N TRP A 383 15.99 -3.04 12.24
CA TRP A 383 16.60 -1.71 12.38
C TRP A 383 17.36 -1.56 13.70
N GLY A 384 17.11 -2.44 14.67
CA GLY A 384 17.57 -2.29 16.03
C GLY A 384 16.78 -1.21 16.79
N GLY A 385 17.40 -0.65 17.82
CA GLY A 385 16.79 0.35 18.69
C GLY A 385 16.28 -0.23 20.01
N GLU A 386 15.97 0.66 20.95
CA GLU A 386 15.46 0.31 22.26
C GLU A 386 13.93 0.18 22.22
N GLU A 387 13.42 -0.99 22.61
CA GLU A 387 11.98 -1.21 22.72
C GLU A 387 11.34 -0.34 23.80
N TYR A 388 10.27 0.36 23.42
CA TYR A 388 9.43 1.14 24.31
C TYR A 388 8.38 0.24 24.98
N LEU A 389 8.61 -0.07 26.26
CA LEU A 389 7.74 -0.91 27.10
C LEU A 389 6.76 -0.10 27.97
N GLY A 390 6.65 1.21 27.72
CA GLY A 390 5.80 2.13 28.47
C GLY A 390 6.57 2.95 29.51
N ILE A 391 5.98 4.09 29.91
CA ILE A 391 6.62 5.12 30.73
C ILE A 391 7.26 4.55 32.00
N ARG A 392 6.56 3.66 32.72
CA ARG A 392 7.08 3.04 33.95
C ARG A 392 8.39 2.29 33.71
N GLU A 393 8.41 1.42 32.72
CA GLU A 393 9.58 0.58 32.42
C GLU A 393 10.73 1.42 31.90
N MET A 394 10.43 2.45 31.10
CA MET A 394 11.44 3.40 30.66
C MET A 394 12.04 4.20 31.83
N ILE A 395 11.23 4.57 32.84
CA ILE A 395 11.74 5.19 34.08
C ILE A 395 12.66 4.21 34.83
N THR A 396 12.26 2.95 34.97
CA THR A 396 13.08 1.89 35.61
C THR A 396 14.45 1.79 34.94
N ARG A 397 14.49 1.68 33.61
CA ARG A 397 15.74 1.59 32.85
C ARG A 397 16.63 2.82 33.00
N GLU A 398 16.05 4.01 33.08
CA GLU A 398 16.82 5.23 33.34
C GLU A 398 17.43 5.25 34.74
N ILE A 399 16.71 4.75 35.74
CA ILE A 399 17.23 4.59 37.11
C ILE A 399 18.36 3.56 37.13
N GLU A 400 18.19 2.42 36.47
CA GLU A 400 19.22 1.37 36.37
C GLU A 400 20.49 1.88 35.66
N ARG A 401 20.33 2.60 34.55
CA ARG A 401 21.44 3.26 33.83
C ARG A 401 22.18 4.28 34.70
N ALA A 402 21.49 4.93 35.62
CA ALA A 402 22.07 5.87 36.57
C ALA A 402 22.70 5.19 37.81
N GLY A 403 22.73 3.85 37.87
CA GLY A 403 23.31 3.11 38.99
C GLY A 403 22.35 2.84 40.14
N GLY A 404 21.03 2.86 39.89
CA GLY A 404 19.99 2.50 40.86
C GLY A 404 19.28 3.68 41.52
N GLU A 405 19.71 4.92 41.26
CA GLU A 405 19.05 6.14 41.76
C GLU A 405 19.21 7.27 40.72
N ALA A 406 18.14 8.00 40.42
CA ALA A 406 18.17 9.07 39.42
C ALA A 406 17.28 10.27 39.78
N SER A 407 17.65 11.45 39.28
CA SER A 407 16.84 12.66 39.44
C SER A 407 15.63 12.62 38.50
N VAL A 408 14.45 13.00 39.00
CA VAL A 408 13.20 13.05 38.21
C VAL A 408 13.33 14.02 37.04
N SER A 409 14.06 15.14 37.20
CA SER A 409 14.35 16.06 36.09
C SER A 409 15.16 15.40 34.99
N THR A 410 16.23 14.68 35.33
CA THR A 410 17.06 13.98 34.34
C THR A 410 16.26 12.91 33.60
N ILE A 411 15.41 12.17 34.31
CA ILE A 411 14.53 11.18 33.69
C ILE A 411 13.54 11.85 32.72
N VAL A 412 12.94 12.98 33.13
CA VAL A 412 12.05 13.77 32.26
C VAL A 412 12.78 14.20 31.00
N ASP A 413 13.97 14.80 31.13
CA ASP A 413 14.75 15.29 29.99
C ASP A 413 15.14 14.15 29.04
N ASN A 414 15.59 13.02 29.58
CA ASN A 414 16.02 11.85 28.79
C ASN A 414 14.87 11.13 28.08
N LEU A 415 13.67 11.10 28.68
CA LEU A 415 12.52 10.41 28.08
C LEU A 415 11.78 11.30 27.09
N THR A 416 11.63 12.59 27.37
CA THR A 416 10.99 13.55 26.45
C THR A 416 11.82 13.83 25.19
N SER A 417 13.15 13.70 25.27
CA SER A 417 14.04 13.83 24.11
C SER A 417 14.04 12.62 23.17
N ARG A 418 13.65 11.43 23.66
CA ARG A 418 13.68 10.18 22.88
C ARG A 418 12.30 9.66 22.47
N TYR A 419 11.27 9.96 23.26
CA TYR A 419 9.92 9.43 23.06
C TYR A 419 8.90 10.56 23.08
N ASP A 420 7.82 10.38 22.34
CA ASP A 420 6.65 11.28 22.35
C ASP A 420 5.80 11.07 23.60
N VAL A 421 6.35 11.48 24.75
CA VAL A 421 5.72 11.40 26.07
C VAL A 421 5.74 12.77 26.75
N SER A 422 4.67 13.10 27.46
CA SER A 422 4.60 14.37 28.19
C SER A 422 5.33 14.32 29.54
N GLU A 423 5.98 15.43 29.91
CA GLU A 423 6.59 15.61 31.23
C GLU A 423 5.60 15.32 32.37
N SER A 424 4.36 15.79 32.25
CA SER A 424 3.32 15.57 33.25
C SER A 424 3.05 14.08 33.48
N SER A 425 3.07 13.27 32.42
CA SER A 425 2.90 11.82 32.52
C SER A 425 4.10 11.16 33.20
N ILE A 426 5.33 11.54 32.83
CA ILE A 426 6.54 10.99 33.46
C ILE A 426 6.53 11.30 34.96
N ARG A 427 6.23 12.55 35.35
CA ARG A 427 6.16 12.95 36.76
C ARG A 427 5.05 12.22 37.52
N ALA A 428 3.90 11.99 36.89
CA ALA A 428 2.80 11.23 37.49
C ALA A 428 3.21 9.77 37.77
N TYR A 429 3.89 9.12 36.81
CA TYR A 429 4.38 7.75 36.98
C TYR A 429 5.52 7.67 38.00
N ALA A 430 6.47 8.61 37.98
CA ALA A 430 7.56 8.71 38.94
C ALA A 430 7.10 8.94 40.39
N GLY A 431 5.92 9.56 40.57
CA GLY A 431 5.27 9.71 41.88
C GLY A 431 4.34 8.57 42.27
N GLY A 432 4.16 7.58 41.39
CA GLY A 432 3.26 6.45 41.58
C GLY A 432 3.88 5.27 42.35
N PRO A 433 3.08 4.24 42.66
CA PRO A 433 3.56 3.04 43.34
C PRO A 433 4.70 2.37 42.54
N GLY A 434 5.76 1.91 43.21
CA GLY A 434 6.90 1.22 42.58
C GLY A 434 8.18 2.05 42.43
N PHE A 435 8.13 3.35 42.74
CA PHE A 435 9.30 4.18 42.93
C PHE A 435 9.26 4.80 44.32
N GLU A 436 10.39 4.83 45.01
CA GLU A 436 10.51 5.46 46.31
C GLU A 436 11.41 6.70 46.23
N ARG A 437 11.03 7.74 46.97
CA ARG A 437 11.79 8.98 47.04
C ARG A 437 12.89 8.81 48.09
N THR A 438 14.13 8.91 47.63
CA THR A 438 15.33 8.86 48.48
C THR A 438 15.69 10.24 49.01
N GLN A 439 15.72 11.23 48.12
CA GLN A 439 16.06 12.62 48.42
C GLN A 439 15.20 13.58 47.59
N ARG A 440 15.33 14.89 47.84
CA ARG A 440 14.53 15.91 47.13
C ARG A 440 14.78 15.84 45.63
N GLY A 441 13.79 15.34 44.89
CA GLY A 441 13.84 15.23 43.43
C GLY A 441 14.50 13.95 42.91
N TYR A 442 14.90 13.02 43.78
CA TYR A 442 15.53 11.74 43.41
C TYR A 442 14.60 10.57 43.72
N ILE A 443 14.64 9.56 42.85
CA ILE A 443 13.87 8.33 42.97
C ILE A 443 14.76 7.11 42.72
N ARG A 444 14.41 5.99 43.36
CA ARG A 444 14.90 4.65 43.05
C ARG A 444 13.72 3.68 42.86
N VAL A 445 13.97 2.52 42.28
CA VAL A 445 12.97 1.45 42.21
C VAL A 445 12.67 0.99 43.64
N ALA A 446 11.40 1.04 44.04
CA ALA A 446 11.00 0.61 45.37
C ALA A 446 11.28 -0.89 45.53
N GLY A 447 11.94 -1.28 46.63
CA GLY A 447 12.17 -2.69 46.95
C GLY A 447 10.86 -3.48 46.91
N GLN A 448 10.85 -4.64 46.25
CA GLN A 448 9.68 -5.52 46.19
C GLN A 448 9.32 -6.04 47.59
N ALA A 449 8.51 -5.29 48.34
CA ALA A 449 7.84 -5.81 49.53
C ALA A 449 6.65 -6.65 49.08
N GLN A 450 6.88 -7.94 48.82
CA GLN A 450 5.81 -8.92 48.70
C GLN A 450 5.21 -9.14 50.10
N GLY A 451 3.94 -8.76 50.29
CA GLY A 451 3.11 -9.29 51.37
C GLY A 451 2.52 -8.30 52.38
N GLU A 452 2.85 -7.00 52.34
CA GLU A 452 2.12 -6.03 53.18
C GLU A 452 0.84 -5.54 52.47
N PRO A 453 -0.33 -5.57 53.13
CA PRO A 453 -1.55 -5.04 52.55
C PRO A 453 -1.39 -3.55 52.24
N TYR A 454 -1.64 -3.17 50.98
CA TYR A 454 -1.55 -1.78 50.52
C TYR A 454 -2.44 -0.88 51.39
N GLN A 455 -1.84 0.09 52.08
CA GLN A 455 -2.57 1.07 52.88
C GLN A 455 -2.95 2.28 52.00
N PRO A 456 -4.23 2.47 51.64
CA PRO A 456 -4.64 3.61 50.84
C PRO A 456 -4.56 4.90 51.67
N ARG A 457 -4.22 6.02 51.03
CA ARG A 457 -4.19 7.35 51.67
C ARG A 457 -5.53 7.74 52.32
N ARG A 458 -6.63 7.23 51.78
CA ARG A 458 -7.99 7.36 52.31
C ARG A 458 -8.63 5.98 52.31
N ASP A 459 -9.12 5.56 53.47
CA ASP A 459 -9.93 4.36 53.60
C ASP A 459 -11.27 4.50 52.84
N VAL A 460 -11.97 3.38 52.62
CA VAL A 460 -13.28 3.34 51.95
C VAL A 460 -14.31 4.26 52.62
N SER A 461 -14.22 4.43 53.94
CA SER A 461 -15.06 5.36 54.71
C SER A 461 -14.78 6.84 54.43
N MET A 462 -13.62 7.17 53.84
CA MET A 462 -13.24 8.51 53.40
C MET A 462 -13.26 8.67 51.88
N THR A 463 -13.83 7.70 51.17
CA THR A 463 -13.85 7.63 49.71
C THR A 463 -15.22 8.03 49.17
N ARG A 464 -15.26 9.04 48.28
CA ARG A 464 -16.50 9.50 47.63
C ARG A 464 -17.26 8.36 46.97
N ARG A 465 -18.60 8.48 46.94
CA ARG A 465 -19.51 7.51 46.31
C ARG A 465 -19.42 6.08 46.87
N CYS A 466 -18.72 5.87 47.98
CA CYS A 466 -18.72 4.59 48.69
C CYS A 466 -19.60 4.68 49.92
N PHE A 467 -20.58 3.79 50.04
CA PHE A 467 -21.58 3.82 51.12
C PHE A 467 -21.71 2.46 51.79
N ARG A 468 -21.71 2.46 53.12
CA ARG A 468 -21.88 1.26 53.93
C ARG A 468 -23.32 0.77 53.83
N SER A 469 -23.53 -0.54 53.76
CA SER A 469 -24.85 -1.17 53.81
C SER A 469 -25.18 -1.66 55.22
N ARG A 470 -26.45 -2.02 55.46
CA ARG A 470 -26.88 -2.54 56.78
C ARG A 470 -26.17 -3.84 57.14
N ASP A 471 -25.79 -4.60 56.12
CA ASP A 471 -24.94 -5.80 56.19
C ASP A 471 -23.46 -5.50 56.51
N GLY A 472 -23.09 -4.22 56.69
CA GLY A 472 -21.72 -3.78 56.98
C GLY A 472 -20.82 -3.64 55.75
N ARG A 473 -21.23 -4.13 54.56
CA ARG A 473 -20.43 -4.07 53.33
C ARG A 473 -20.42 -2.66 52.74
N TRP A 474 -19.30 -2.26 52.15
CA TRP A 474 -19.22 -1.01 51.41
C TRP A 474 -19.58 -1.22 49.94
N TRP A 475 -20.38 -0.31 49.41
CA TRP A 475 -20.85 -0.34 48.03
C TRP A 475 -20.37 0.91 47.31
N HIS A 476 -19.80 0.76 46.12
CA HIS A 476 -19.39 1.88 45.27
C HIS A 476 -20.49 2.22 44.26
N ARG A 477 -20.95 3.47 44.25
CA ARG A 477 -21.91 3.98 43.28
C ARG A 477 -21.20 4.42 42.00
N VAL A 478 -21.63 3.84 40.89
CA VAL A 478 -21.30 4.27 39.52
C VAL A 478 -22.51 4.99 38.94
N ASP A 479 -22.27 6.18 38.39
CA ASP A 479 -23.28 6.96 37.67
C ASP A 479 -23.21 6.58 36.19
N VAL A 480 -24.29 5.98 35.68
CA VAL A 480 -24.35 5.43 34.32
C VAL A 480 -24.30 6.56 33.29
N ASN A 481 -23.44 6.39 32.28
CA ASN A 481 -23.21 7.37 31.22
C ASN A 481 -22.98 6.65 29.88
N ALA A 482 -22.85 7.42 28.79
CA ALA A 482 -22.68 6.89 27.44
C ALA A 482 -21.48 5.93 27.28
N GLU A 483 -20.38 6.13 28.02
CA GLU A 483 -19.17 5.30 27.92
C GLU A 483 -19.40 3.91 28.53
N HIS A 484 -20.09 3.84 29.66
CA HIS A 484 -20.47 2.58 30.28
C HIS A 484 -21.38 1.76 29.36
N LEU A 485 -22.36 2.40 28.73
CA LEU A 485 -23.32 1.75 27.82
C LEU A 485 -22.66 1.26 26.51
N ARG A 486 -21.59 1.92 26.05
CA ARG A 486 -20.77 1.44 24.91
C ARG A 486 -19.81 0.31 25.28
N GLY A 487 -19.54 0.09 26.57
CA GLY A 487 -18.70 -1.00 27.07
C GLY A 487 -17.25 -0.63 27.35
N SER A 488 -17.00 0.63 27.74
CA SER A 488 -15.68 1.04 28.21
C SER A 488 -15.46 0.61 29.67
N GLY A 489 -14.24 0.19 30.01
CA GLY A 489 -13.82 0.03 31.41
C GLY A 489 -13.83 1.38 32.15
N SER A 490 -13.93 1.35 33.47
CA SER A 490 -14.16 2.54 34.30
C SER A 490 -13.18 2.64 35.48
N PRO A 491 -12.78 3.84 35.89
CA PRO A 491 -11.90 4.03 37.04
C PRO A 491 -12.63 3.65 38.34
N LEU A 492 -11.93 2.93 39.23
CA LEU A 492 -12.40 2.65 40.59
C LEU A 492 -11.62 3.48 41.61
N PRO A 493 -12.28 3.97 42.67
CA PRO A 493 -11.58 4.67 43.75
C PRO A 493 -10.56 3.76 44.47
N THR A 494 -9.38 4.30 44.73
CA THR A 494 -8.29 3.62 45.45
C THR A 494 -8.72 3.03 46.80
N GLY A 495 -9.45 3.80 47.62
CA GLY A 495 -9.90 3.33 48.93
C GLY A 495 -10.90 2.17 48.85
N PHE A 496 -11.73 2.14 47.79
CA PHE A 496 -12.65 1.03 47.55
C PHE A 496 -11.90 -0.21 47.05
N ALA A 497 -11.00 -0.07 46.08
CA ALA A 497 -10.20 -1.19 45.58
C ALA A 497 -9.33 -1.80 46.68
N ALA A 498 -8.73 -0.98 47.54
CA ALA A 498 -7.99 -1.46 48.71
C ALA A 498 -8.89 -2.20 49.72
N HIS A 499 -10.13 -1.73 49.92
CA HIS A 499 -11.12 -2.43 50.75
C HIS A 499 -11.52 -3.80 50.19
N LEU A 500 -11.45 -3.99 48.86
CA LEU A 500 -11.58 -5.30 48.22
C LEU A 500 -10.32 -6.18 48.34
N GLY A 501 -9.31 -5.75 49.09
CA GLY A 501 -8.04 -6.47 49.27
C GLY A 501 -7.06 -6.30 48.12
N MET A 502 -7.32 -5.39 47.18
CA MET A 502 -6.41 -5.17 46.05
C MET A 502 -5.25 -4.25 46.42
N ALA A 503 -4.12 -4.45 45.73
CA ALA A 503 -2.93 -3.61 45.79
C ALA A 503 -2.45 -3.27 44.36
N PRO A 504 -1.60 -2.24 44.18
CA PRO A 504 -0.94 -1.97 42.90
C PRO A 504 -0.20 -3.21 42.36
N GLY A 505 -0.38 -3.50 41.07
CA GLY A 505 0.04 -4.74 40.41
C GLY A 505 -0.96 -5.90 40.51
N GLY A 506 -2.00 -5.77 41.34
CA GLY A 506 -3.01 -6.79 41.56
C GLY A 506 -4.10 -6.82 40.48
N GLN A 507 -4.63 -8.02 40.25
CA GLN A 507 -5.80 -8.27 39.42
C GLN A 507 -6.79 -9.14 40.20
N LEU A 508 -8.07 -8.81 40.10
CA LEU A 508 -9.18 -9.54 40.69
C LEU A 508 -10.21 -9.79 39.59
N THR A 509 -10.40 -11.05 39.22
CA THR A 509 -11.49 -11.44 38.32
C THR A 509 -12.72 -11.76 39.15
N VAL A 510 -13.84 -11.12 38.84
CA VAL A 510 -15.12 -11.31 39.52
C VAL A 510 -16.16 -11.86 38.56
N SER A 511 -16.98 -12.80 39.03
CA SER A 511 -18.06 -13.39 38.24
C SER A 511 -19.34 -12.54 38.33
N THR A 512 -20.09 -12.48 37.24
CA THR A 512 -21.45 -11.89 37.16
C THR A 512 -22.40 -12.88 36.50
N SER A 513 -23.70 -12.63 36.57
CA SER A 513 -24.72 -13.37 35.80
C SER A 513 -24.49 -13.35 34.28
N SER A 514 -23.79 -12.33 33.79
CA SER A 514 -23.62 -12.01 32.36
C SER A 514 -22.18 -12.17 31.86
N GLY A 515 -21.31 -12.84 32.65
CA GLY A 515 -19.91 -13.13 32.33
C GLY A 515 -18.92 -12.72 33.42
N GLU A 516 -17.63 -12.75 33.11
CA GLU A 516 -16.57 -12.30 34.03
C GLU A 516 -16.25 -10.82 33.81
N VAL A 517 -15.96 -10.12 34.90
CA VAL A 517 -15.47 -8.74 34.88
C VAL A 517 -14.12 -8.72 35.60
N VAL A 518 -13.11 -8.12 34.97
CA VAL A 518 -11.77 -8.01 35.54
C VAL A 518 -11.61 -6.65 36.20
N ILE A 519 -11.19 -6.63 37.46
CA ILE A 519 -10.69 -5.44 38.14
C ILE A 519 -9.16 -5.52 38.13
N SER A 520 -8.49 -4.48 37.62
CA SER A 520 -7.02 -4.43 37.56
C SER A 520 -6.48 -3.15 38.16
N TRP A 521 -5.32 -3.24 38.80
CA TRP A 521 -4.66 -2.10 39.41
C TRP A 521 -3.24 -1.95 38.88
N HIS A 522 -3.06 -1.10 37.88
CA HIS A 522 -1.73 -0.74 37.38
C HIS A 522 -1.26 0.54 38.10
N ASN A 523 -1.54 1.71 37.54
CA ASN A 523 -1.33 3.00 38.19
C ASN A 523 -2.53 3.44 39.04
N GLN A 524 -3.74 3.13 38.59
CA GLN A 524 -4.99 3.33 39.30
C GLN A 524 -5.86 2.08 39.17
N PRO A 525 -6.74 1.79 40.13
CA PRO A 525 -7.68 0.69 39.99
C PRO A 525 -8.70 1.00 38.89
N THR A 526 -9.01 0.00 38.08
CA THR A 526 -10.01 0.07 37.01
C THR A 526 -10.83 -1.21 37.01
N ILE A 527 -12.12 -1.08 36.72
CA ILE A 527 -13.00 -2.22 36.45
C ILE A 527 -13.22 -2.33 34.94
N GLY A 528 -13.24 -3.55 34.42
CA GLY A 528 -13.58 -3.85 33.03
C GLY A 528 -15.00 -3.42 32.67
N SER A 529 -15.40 -3.70 31.42
CA SER A 529 -16.73 -3.34 30.94
C SER A 529 -17.82 -3.96 31.81
N ILE A 530 -18.72 -3.11 32.34
CA ILE A 530 -19.94 -3.54 33.04
C ILE A 530 -21.17 -3.48 32.13
N ARG A 531 -20.99 -3.35 30.81
CA ARG A 531 -22.09 -3.17 29.85
C ARG A 531 -23.13 -4.29 29.92
N ASN A 532 -22.68 -5.55 30.03
CA ASN A 532 -23.59 -6.68 30.07
C ASN A 532 -24.45 -6.65 31.35
N VAL A 533 -23.83 -6.28 32.49
CA VAL A 533 -24.56 -6.08 33.75
C VAL A 533 -25.58 -4.96 33.62
N LEU A 534 -25.24 -3.85 32.97
CA LEU A 534 -26.18 -2.74 32.74
C LEU A 534 -27.31 -3.12 31.78
N ALA A 535 -27.04 -3.99 30.80
CA ALA A 535 -28.04 -4.49 29.87
C ALA A 535 -29.10 -5.37 30.56
N ASP A 536 -28.71 -6.19 31.54
CA ASP A 536 -29.64 -7.01 32.34
C ASP A 536 -30.69 -6.17 33.08
N TYR A 537 -30.34 -4.93 33.44
CA TYR A 537 -31.25 -3.97 34.09
C TYR A 537 -31.91 -2.98 33.12
N ASN A 538 -31.62 -3.08 31.83
CA ASN A 538 -32.08 -2.14 30.81
C ASN A 538 -31.77 -0.66 31.17
N ALA A 539 -30.57 -0.44 31.72
CA ALA A 539 -30.14 0.83 32.28
C ALA A 539 -29.99 1.95 31.24
N SER A 540 -30.26 3.18 31.66
CA SER A 540 -30.15 4.42 30.88
C SER A 540 -29.15 5.40 31.49
N GLU A 541 -28.74 6.41 30.72
CA GLU A 541 -27.88 7.48 31.24
C GLU A 541 -28.57 8.22 32.41
N GLY A 542 -27.81 8.48 33.48
CA GLY A 542 -28.32 9.10 34.70
C GLY A 542 -28.83 8.11 35.76
N ASP A 543 -28.97 6.83 35.42
CA ASP A 543 -29.21 5.78 36.42
C ASP A 543 -27.96 5.55 37.29
N HIS A 544 -28.15 4.87 38.41
CA HIS A 544 -27.06 4.48 39.31
C HIS A 544 -26.98 2.97 39.43
N VAL A 545 -25.76 2.44 39.45
CA VAL A 545 -25.49 1.06 39.86
C VAL A 545 -24.52 1.06 41.02
N PHE A 546 -24.86 0.32 42.07
CA PHE A 546 -24.00 0.11 43.23
C PHE A 546 -23.31 -1.24 43.10
N LEU A 547 -21.99 -1.26 43.27
CA LEU A 547 -21.14 -2.42 43.07
C LEU A 547 -20.45 -2.80 44.39
N THR A 548 -20.38 -4.10 44.68
CA THR A 548 -19.46 -4.68 45.67
C THR A 548 -19.06 -6.07 45.23
N VAL A 549 -17.96 -6.59 45.78
CA VAL A 549 -17.57 -7.99 45.57
C VAL A 549 -17.98 -8.79 46.81
N SER A 550 -18.50 -10.00 46.61
CA SER A 550 -18.78 -10.95 47.68
C SER A 550 -17.49 -11.66 48.13
N ASP A 551 -17.52 -12.27 49.32
CA ASP A 551 -16.39 -13.07 49.81
C ASP A 551 -16.10 -14.29 48.90
N GLY A 552 -17.07 -14.69 48.06
CA GLY A 552 -16.95 -15.77 47.06
C GLY A 552 -16.48 -15.29 45.67
N GLY A 553 -16.10 -14.02 45.50
CA GLY A 553 -15.61 -13.49 44.22
C GLY A 553 -16.68 -13.09 43.21
N GLU A 554 -17.96 -13.01 43.63
CA GLU A 554 -19.05 -12.56 42.76
C GLU A 554 -19.20 -11.03 42.83
N LEU A 555 -19.41 -10.38 41.69
CA LEU A 555 -19.77 -8.97 41.62
C LEU A 555 -21.26 -8.80 41.90
N LEU A 556 -21.56 -8.36 43.12
CA LEU A 556 -22.91 -8.03 43.53
C LEU A 556 -23.29 -6.64 43.05
N THR A 557 -24.47 -6.53 42.45
CA THR A 557 -24.97 -5.26 41.92
C THR A 557 -26.33 -4.89 42.49
N ARG A 558 -26.56 -3.59 42.68
CA ARG A 558 -27.88 -3.03 43.00
C ARG A 558 -28.15 -1.88 42.04
N PHE A 559 -29.13 -2.08 41.17
CA PHE A 559 -29.57 -1.08 40.22
C PHE A 559 -30.56 -0.09 40.86
N LEU A 560 -30.40 1.19 40.56
CA LEU A 560 -31.28 2.26 41.02
C LEU A 560 -31.53 3.24 39.86
N PRO A 561 -32.77 3.33 39.34
CA PRO A 561 -33.13 4.30 38.32
C PRO A 561 -32.87 5.75 38.77
N ALA A 562 -32.73 6.64 37.79
CA ALA A 562 -32.63 8.08 38.03
C ALA A 562 -33.77 8.57 38.93
N ALA A 563 -33.44 9.50 39.83
CA ALA A 563 -34.40 10.07 40.77
C ALA A 563 -35.56 10.75 40.04
N ALA A 564 -36.80 10.49 40.50
CA ALA A 564 -37.98 11.16 39.97
C ALA A 564 -37.88 12.69 40.12
N ALA A 565 -38.39 13.41 39.12
CA ALA A 565 -38.50 14.86 39.19
C ALA A 565 -39.39 15.27 40.39
N GLY A 566 -38.97 16.30 41.12
CA GLY A 566 -39.76 16.84 42.24
C GLY A 566 -39.51 16.22 43.62
N LEU A 567 -38.58 15.27 43.79
CA LEU A 567 -38.22 14.79 45.13
C LEU A 567 -37.73 15.94 46.05
N PRO A 568 -38.12 15.93 47.34
CA PRO A 568 -37.56 16.83 48.35
C PRO A 568 -36.03 16.71 48.40
N ALA A 569 -35.35 17.79 48.80
CA ALA A 569 -33.89 17.86 48.79
C ALA A 569 -33.25 16.70 49.59
N ILE A 570 -33.72 16.45 50.82
CA ILE A 570 -33.23 15.33 51.65
C ILE A 570 -33.41 13.96 50.97
N ASN A 571 -34.52 13.73 50.25
CA ASN A 571 -34.75 12.50 49.53
C ASN A 571 -33.84 12.37 48.30
N LYS A 572 -33.49 13.48 47.64
CA LYS A 572 -32.47 13.46 46.57
C LYS A 572 -31.09 13.08 47.13
N ALA A 573 -30.72 13.61 48.30
CA ALA A 573 -29.49 13.22 48.99
C ALA A 573 -29.49 11.72 49.37
N LEU A 574 -30.60 11.22 49.89
CA LEU A 574 -30.78 9.80 50.24
C LEU A 574 -30.77 8.88 49.02
N HIS A 575 -31.34 9.31 47.89
CA HIS A 575 -31.31 8.56 46.63
C HIS A 575 -29.89 8.31 46.16
N LEU A 576 -29.02 9.33 46.26
CA LEU A 576 -27.62 9.26 45.88
C LEU A 576 -26.77 8.30 46.73
N ILE A 577 -27.26 7.85 47.89
CA ILE A 577 -26.62 6.83 48.72
C ILE A 577 -27.33 5.47 48.66
N GLY A 578 -28.30 5.32 47.76
CA GLY A 578 -29.05 4.08 47.54
C GLY A 578 -30.25 3.89 48.48
N TYR A 579 -30.78 4.96 49.08
CA TYR A 579 -31.93 4.90 49.98
C TYR A 579 -33.14 5.62 49.38
N THR A 580 -34.22 4.86 49.10
CA THR A 580 -35.40 5.35 48.37
C THR A 580 -36.64 5.52 49.24
N ALA A 581 -36.64 5.02 50.47
CA ALA A 581 -37.80 5.13 51.35
C ALA A 581 -37.99 6.58 51.83
N PRO A 582 -39.24 7.02 52.06
CA PRO A 582 -39.52 8.33 52.64
C PRO A 582 -38.98 8.38 54.08
N VAL A 583 -38.54 9.57 54.49
CA VAL A 583 -38.10 9.86 55.85
C VAL A 583 -39.07 10.84 56.49
N ALA A 584 -39.32 10.71 57.79
CA ALA A 584 -40.26 11.55 58.52
C ALA A 584 -39.70 12.95 58.83
N SER A 585 -38.37 13.12 58.78
CA SER A 585 -37.71 14.40 59.04
C SER A 585 -36.32 14.49 58.39
N GLU A 586 -35.82 15.72 58.24
CA GLU A 586 -34.44 15.97 57.80
C GLU A 586 -33.40 15.39 58.77
N ALA A 587 -33.68 15.43 60.08
CA ALA A 587 -32.82 14.84 61.10
C ALA A 587 -32.70 13.31 60.94
N GLU A 588 -33.79 12.62 60.58
CA GLU A 588 -33.74 11.20 60.25
C GLU A 588 -32.89 10.93 59.01
N GLY A 589 -33.07 11.72 57.94
CA GLY A 589 -32.27 11.61 56.72
C GLY A 589 -30.78 11.82 56.96
N LEU A 590 -30.40 12.83 57.75
CA LEU A 590 -29.00 13.09 58.11
C LEU A 590 -28.37 11.95 58.93
N ARG A 591 -29.12 11.36 59.87
CA ARG A 591 -28.65 10.17 60.62
C ARG A 591 -28.39 9.00 59.67
N LEU A 592 -29.29 8.75 58.72
CA LEU A 592 -29.12 7.70 57.71
C LEU A 592 -27.89 7.97 56.83
N ILE A 593 -27.71 9.20 56.35
CA ILE A 593 -26.53 9.58 55.56
C ILE A 593 -25.25 9.37 56.37
N GLY A 594 -25.21 9.83 57.62
CA GLY A 594 -24.08 9.65 58.53
C GLY A 594 -23.69 8.18 58.72
N ALA A 595 -24.66 7.32 59.02
CA ALA A 595 -24.43 5.88 59.17
C ALA A 595 -23.88 5.22 57.89
N ARG A 596 -24.33 5.68 56.72
CA ARG A 596 -23.91 5.19 55.40
C ARG A 596 -22.51 5.67 54.99
N ILE A 597 -22.00 6.75 55.58
CA ILE A 597 -20.62 7.22 55.38
C ILE A 597 -19.69 6.86 56.55
N GLY A 598 -20.12 5.95 57.43
CA GLY A 598 -19.28 5.37 58.49
C GLY A 598 -19.15 6.24 59.74
N LEU A 599 -20.07 7.18 59.98
CA LEU A 599 -20.17 7.91 61.25
C LEU A 599 -20.93 7.08 62.31
N ALA A 600 -20.67 7.38 63.59
CA ALA A 600 -21.35 6.77 64.71
C ALA A 600 -22.81 7.21 64.79
N GLU A 601 -23.66 6.43 65.46
CA GLU A 601 -25.03 6.85 65.74
C GLU A 601 -25.03 8.06 66.69
N GLY A 602 -25.87 9.05 66.40
CA GLY A 602 -25.98 10.29 67.20
C GLY A 602 -25.07 11.43 66.74
N THR A 603 -24.26 11.25 65.69
CA THR A 603 -23.45 12.34 65.12
C THR A 603 -24.32 13.52 64.65
N GLY A 604 -23.91 14.74 65.02
CA GLY A 604 -24.61 15.98 64.70
C GLY A 604 -24.54 16.37 63.21
N ARG A 605 -25.42 17.29 62.78
CA ARG A 605 -25.52 17.76 61.38
C ARG A 605 -24.18 18.24 60.83
N GLU A 606 -23.46 19.07 61.58
CA GLU A 606 -22.24 19.73 61.12
C GLU A 606 -21.15 18.72 60.78
N GLU A 607 -20.93 17.73 61.65
CA GLU A 607 -19.98 16.63 61.40
C GLU A 607 -20.34 15.78 60.17
N VAL A 608 -21.63 15.53 59.91
CA VAL A 608 -22.07 14.84 58.68
C VAL A 608 -21.70 15.65 57.44
N LEU A 609 -21.94 16.97 57.47
CA LEU A 609 -21.62 17.86 56.35
C LEU A 609 -20.10 18.00 56.14
N ASP A 610 -19.33 18.09 57.22
CA ASP A 610 -17.87 18.14 57.19
C ASP A 610 -17.30 16.84 56.60
N ARG A 611 -17.82 15.68 57.04
CA ARG A 611 -17.42 14.38 56.49
C ARG A 611 -17.70 14.26 55.00
N LEU A 612 -18.86 14.72 54.54
CA LEU A 612 -19.19 14.75 53.11
C LEU A 612 -18.27 15.69 52.32
N ARG A 613 -17.88 16.83 52.91
CA ARG A 613 -16.91 17.78 52.30
C ARG A 613 -15.54 17.14 52.16
N ASP A 614 -15.03 16.50 53.19
CA ASP A 614 -13.73 15.83 53.18
C ASP A 614 -13.67 14.68 52.19
N ARG A 615 -14.76 13.90 52.11
CA ARG A 615 -14.91 12.82 51.12
C ARG A 615 -15.00 13.33 49.68
N GLY A 616 -15.51 14.55 49.49
CA GLY A 616 -15.73 15.14 48.17
C GLY A 616 -17.09 14.80 47.55
N ASP A 617 -18.08 14.38 48.37
CA ASP A 617 -19.44 14.04 47.95
C ASP A 617 -20.29 15.32 47.71
N ARG A 618 -19.83 16.18 46.80
CA ARG A 618 -20.40 17.51 46.51
C ARG A 618 -21.86 17.48 46.06
N GLU A 619 -22.25 16.43 45.33
CA GLU A 619 -23.61 16.26 44.83
C GLU A 619 -24.62 16.06 45.97
N ILE A 620 -24.22 15.31 47.01
CA ILE A 620 -25.04 15.08 48.20
C ILE A 620 -25.14 16.38 48.99
N LEU A 621 -24.00 17.06 49.19
CA LEU A 621 -23.94 18.35 49.89
C LEU A 621 -24.88 19.40 49.30
N ARG A 622 -25.01 19.45 47.96
CA ARG A 622 -25.90 20.41 47.26
C ARG A 622 -27.36 20.29 47.70
N PHE A 623 -27.79 19.14 48.20
CA PHE A 623 -29.16 18.91 48.65
C PHE A 623 -29.33 19.05 50.18
N LEU A 624 -28.24 19.30 50.91
CA LEU A 624 -28.22 19.44 52.37
C LEU A 624 -27.73 20.82 52.82
N SER A 625 -27.37 21.69 51.86
CA SER A 625 -26.86 23.05 52.10
C SER A 625 -27.97 24.08 52.14
#